data_AF-G1PZ11-F1
#
_entry.id   AF-G1PZ11-F1
#
_cell.length_a   1.000
_cell.length_b   1.000
_cell.length_c   1.000
_cell.angle_alpha   90.00
_cell.angle_beta   90.00
_cell.angle_gamma   90.00
#
_symmetry.space_group_name_H-M   'P 1'
#
loop_
_entity.id
_entity.type
_entity.pdbx_description
1 polymer ?
#
loop_
_entity_poly.entity_id
_entity_poly.type
_entity_poly.pdbx_seq_one_letter_code
_entity_poly.pdbx_strand_id
1 'polypeptide(L)'
;DTTTRLLLGAIAVLLFAILVVMSILASKGCIKCEAPCPEDWLLYGRKCYFFSEEPRDWNTGRQYCHTHEAALAVIQSPKELEFMFKFTRR
;
A
#
# COMPACT_ATOMS: atom_id res chain seq x y z
N ASP A 1 -48.64 -23.96 5.82
CA ASP A 1 -48.05 -24.93 4.88
C ASP A 1 -46.56 -25.07 5.24
N THR A 2 -46.12 -26.30 5.53
CA THR A 2 -44.80 -26.61 6.10
C THR A 2 -43.68 -26.30 5.10
N THR A 3 -44.00 -26.38 3.81
CA THR A 3 -43.10 -26.09 2.68
C THR A 3 -42.67 -24.62 2.65
N THR A 4 -43.60 -23.70 2.85
CA THR A 4 -43.34 -22.25 2.85
C THR A 4 -42.44 -21.84 4.02
N ARG A 5 -42.58 -22.51 5.18
CA ARG A 5 -41.71 -22.28 6.35
C ARG A 5 -40.28 -22.76 6.11
N LEU A 6 -40.11 -23.89 5.43
CA LEU A 6 -38.80 -24.41 5.05
C LEU A 6 -38.11 -23.50 4.01
N LEU A 7 -38.86 -23.00 3.03
CA LEU A 7 -38.36 -22.06 2.03
C LEU A 7 -37.92 -20.73 2.66
N LEU A 8 -38.72 -20.16 3.56
CA LEU A 8 -38.37 -18.94 4.29
C LEU A 8 -37.12 -19.12 5.16
N GLY A 9 -36.99 -20.28 5.82
CA GLY A 9 -35.79 -20.62 6.58
C GLY A 9 -34.54 -20.71 5.71
N ALA A 10 -34.63 -21.39 4.57
CA ALA A 10 -33.51 -21.50 3.62
C ALA A 10 -33.09 -20.13 3.07
N ILE A 11 -34.04 -19.27 2.70
CA ILE A 11 -33.76 -17.91 2.22
C ILE A 11 -33.08 -17.08 3.30
N ALA A 12 -33.56 -17.12 4.54
CA ALA A 12 -32.96 -16.38 5.65
C ALA A 12 -31.50 -16.81 5.92
N VAL A 13 -31.23 -18.12 5.86
CA VAL A 13 -29.87 -18.66 6.01
C VAL A 13 -28.96 -18.21 4.87
N LEU A 14 -29.45 -18.23 3.63
CA LEU A 14 -28.69 -17.76 2.46
C LEU A 14 -28.37 -16.27 2.55
N LEU A 15 -29.36 -15.44 2.90
CA LEU A 15 -29.17 -13.99 3.06
C LEU A 15 -28.17 -13.68 4.17
N PHE A 16 -28.27 -14.37 5.31
CA PHE A 16 -27.32 -14.21 6.42
C PHE A 16 -25.91 -14.63 6.00
N ALA A 17 -25.76 -15.76 5.31
CA ALA A 17 -24.47 -16.20 4.79
C ALA A 17 -23.85 -15.17 3.81
N ILE A 18 -24.66 -14.61 2.90
CA ILE A 18 -24.21 -13.56 1.98
C ILE A 18 -23.75 -12.31 2.73
N LEU A 19 -24.51 -11.83 3.72
CA LEU A 19 -24.13 -10.66 4.52
C LEU A 19 -22.81 -10.88 5.29
N VAL A 20 -22.62 -12.07 5.85
CA VAL A 20 -21.38 -12.46 6.55
C VAL A 20 -20.20 -12.48 5.56
N VAL A 21 -20.38 -13.10 4.39
CA VAL A 21 -19.35 -13.14 3.34
C VAL A 21 -18.99 -11.72 2.87
N MET A 22 -19.97 -10.85 2.62
CA MET A 22 -19.72 -9.47 2.21
C MET A 22 -19.00 -8.65 3.29
N SER A 23 -19.32 -8.86 4.56
CA SER A 23 -18.63 -8.22 5.69
C SER A 23 -17.18 -8.70 5.81
N ILE A 24 -16.94 -9.99 5.58
CA ILE A 24 -15.59 -10.57 5.54
C ILE A 24 -14.80 -10.04 4.33
N LEU A 25 -15.42 -9.90 3.17
CA LEU A 25 -14.78 -9.34 1.97
C LEU A 25 -14.44 -7.86 2.16
N ALA A 26 -15.35 -7.07 2.76
CA ALA A 26 -15.11 -5.67 3.08
C ALA A 26 -13.99 -5.45 4.10
N SER A 27 -13.80 -6.39 5.04
CA SER A 27 -12.73 -6.33 6.05
C SER A 27 -11.37 -6.87 5.55
N LYS A 28 -11.35 -7.67 4.47
CA LYS A 28 -10.14 -8.38 4.00
C LYS A 28 -9.32 -7.66 2.94
N GLY A 29 -9.70 -6.48 2.47
CA GLY A 29 -8.81 -5.73 1.59
C GLY A 29 -9.51 -4.61 0.87
N CYS A 30 -8.77 -3.52 0.65
CA CYS A 30 -9.28 -2.47 -0.19
C CYS A 30 -9.31 -2.96 -1.65
N ILE A 31 -10.45 -2.75 -2.32
CA ILE A 31 -10.77 -3.28 -3.66
C ILE A 31 -9.82 -2.74 -4.75
N LYS A 32 -9.09 -1.67 -4.42
CA LYS A 32 -8.00 -1.10 -5.21
C LYS A 32 -7.01 -0.47 -4.25
N CYS A 33 -6.21 -1.29 -3.60
CA CYS A 33 -5.04 -0.78 -2.91
C CYS A 33 -4.02 -0.48 -4.00
N GLU A 34 -4.11 0.74 -4.54
CA GLU A 34 -3.00 1.33 -5.29
C GLU A 34 -1.73 1.00 -4.51
N ALA A 35 -0.70 0.48 -5.19
CA ALA A 35 0.56 0.22 -4.53
C ALA A 35 0.96 1.50 -3.77
N PRO A 36 1.31 1.42 -2.47
CA PRO A 36 1.47 2.61 -1.66
C PRO A 36 2.59 3.53 -2.16
N CYS A 37 3.43 3.03 -3.07
CA CYS A 37 4.46 3.77 -3.79
C CYS A 37 4.47 3.35 -5.27
N PRO A 38 5.03 4.19 -6.16
CA PRO A 38 5.30 3.83 -7.54
C PRO A 38 6.17 2.57 -7.66
N GLU A 39 6.19 1.97 -8.86
CA GLU A 39 7.07 0.84 -9.17
C GLU A 39 8.54 1.22 -8.92
N ASP A 40 9.31 0.31 -8.30
CA ASP A 40 10.71 0.50 -7.88
C ASP A 40 10.97 1.50 -6.74
N TRP A 41 9.92 1.92 -6.03
CA TRP A 41 10.04 2.77 -4.83
C TRP A 41 9.80 1.98 -3.55
N LEU A 42 10.57 2.30 -2.52
CA LEU A 42 10.45 1.66 -1.21
C LEU A 42 9.61 2.51 -0.26
N LEU A 43 8.57 1.91 0.33
CA LEU A 43 7.76 2.53 1.38
C LEU A 43 8.48 2.44 2.73
N TYR A 44 8.69 3.59 3.38
CA TYR A 44 9.08 3.63 4.79
C TYR A 44 8.31 4.72 5.54
N GLY A 45 7.57 4.30 6.56
CA GLY A 45 6.64 5.17 7.28
C GLY A 45 5.47 5.59 6.38
N ARG A 46 5.42 6.87 6.01
CA ARG A 46 4.42 7.44 5.09
C ARG A 46 5.06 8.12 3.87
N LYS A 47 6.29 7.74 3.53
CA LYS A 47 7.08 8.29 2.44
C LYS A 47 7.56 7.16 1.52
N CYS A 48 7.66 7.47 0.24
CA CYS A 48 8.25 6.61 -0.78
C CYS A 48 9.66 7.09 -1.10
N TYR A 49 10.61 6.16 -1.23
CA TYR A 49 12.01 6.46 -1.51
C TYR A 49 12.47 5.76 -2.77
N PHE A 50 13.12 6.52 -3.64
CA PHE A 50 13.83 6.03 -4.81
C PHE A 50 15.33 6.09 -4.56
N PHE A 51 16.03 4.99 -4.82
CA PHE A 51 17.48 4.90 -4.71
C PHE A 51 18.05 4.91 -6.13
N SER A 52 18.66 6.04 -6.51
CA SER A 52 19.32 6.16 -7.80
C SER A 52 20.51 5.22 -7.88
N GLU A 53 20.59 4.42 -8.94
CA GLU A 53 21.75 3.57 -9.23
C GLU A 53 22.98 4.39 -9.65
N GLU A 54 22.76 5.53 -10.29
CA GLU A 54 23.84 6.43 -10.73
C GLU A 54 24.16 7.46 -9.66
N PRO A 55 25.43 7.58 -9.25
CA PRO A 55 25.87 8.67 -8.38
C PRO A 55 25.84 9.99 -9.16
N ARG A 56 25.32 11.04 -8.51
CA ARG A 56 25.27 12.40 -9.06
C ARG A 56 25.75 13.38 -8.01
N ASP A 57 26.29 14.52 -8.44
CA ASP A 57 26.52 15.64 -7.54
C ASP A 57 25.19 16.13 -6.95
N TRP A 58 25.28 16.91 -5.87
CA TRP A 58 24.11 17.31 -5.12
C TRP A 58 23.10 18.14 -5.94
N ASN A 59 23.56 19.04 -6.80
CA ASN A 59 22.69 19.89 -7.61
C ASN A 59 21.99 19.07 -8.70
N THR A 60 22.75 18.23 -9.40
CA THR A 60 22.24 17.36 -10.46
C THR A 60 21.28 16.33 -9.89
N GLY A 61 21.59 15.75 -8.72
CA GLY A 61 20.70 14.80 -8.02
C GLY A 61 19.39 15.46 -7.57
N ARG A 62 19.45 16.68 -7.05
CA ARG A 62 18.23 17.44 -6.70
C ARG A 62 17.36 17.71 -7.94
N GLN A 63 17.95 18.17 -9.03
CA GLN A 63 17.22 18.41 -10.27
C GLN A 63 16.61 17.12 -10.82
N TYR A 64 17.34 16.01 -10.78
CA TYR A 64 16.85 14.70 -11.20
C TYR A 64 15.63 14.26 -10.40
N CYS A 65 15.61 14.43 -9.07
CA CYS A 65 14.42 14.14 -8.28
C CYS A 65 13.23 15.00 -8.71
N HIS A 66 13.44 16.30 -8.97
CA HIS A 66 12.38 17.19 -9.41
C HIS A 66 11.79 16.82 -10.77
N THR A 67 12.59 16.32 -11.72
CA THR A 67 12.08 15.85 -13.02
C THR A 67 11.26 14.56 -12.91
N HIS A 68 11.35 13.84 -11.79
CA HIS A 68 10.57 12.63 -11.48
C HIS A 68 9.49 12.90 -10.43
N GLU A 69 8.99 14.14 -10.35
CA GLU A 69 7.92 14.55 -9.43
C GLU A 69 8.23 14.28 -7.95
N ALA A 70 9.52 14.32 -7.60
CA ALA A 70 10.02 14.00 -6.28
C ALA A 70 10.94 15.11 -5.73
N ALA A 71 11.42 14.88 -4.51
CA ALA A 71 12.41 15.74 -3.87
C ALA A 71 13.55 14.88 -3.33
N LEU A 72 14.76 15.45 -3.33
CA LEU A 72 15.92 14.81 -2.72
C LEU A 72 15.62 14.53 -1.24
N ALA A 73 15.88 13.30 -0.79
CA ALA A 73 15.46 12.84 0.53
C ALA A 73 16.06 13.69 1.66
N VAL A 74 15.21 14.17 2.56
CA VAL A 74 15.60 14.85 3.81
C VAL A 74 15.33 13.90 4.97
N ILE A 75 16.42 13.45 5.60
CA ILE A 75 16.37 12.49 6.70
C ILE A 75 15.96 13.24 7.98
N GLN A 76 14.85 12.83 8.58
CA GLN A 76 14.23 13.48 9.74
C GLN A 76 14.41 12.69 11.04
N SER A 77 14.93 11.46 10.99
CA SER A 77 15.15 10.65 12.20
C SER A 77 16.32 9.67 12.07
N PRO A 78 16.93 9.26 13.20
CA PRO A 78 17.95 8.20 13.21
C PRO A 78 17.45 6.87 12.64
N LYS A 79 16.16 6.55 12.81
CA LYS A 79 15.55 5.31 12.28
C LYS A 79 15.42 5.36 10.75
N GLU A 80 15.08 6.52 10.19
CA GLU A 80 15.06 6.76 8.75
C GLU A 80 16.48 6.68 8.17
N LEU A 81 17.49 7.21 8.87
CA LEU A 81 18.90 7.07 8.49
C LEU A 81 19.35 5.59 8.47
N GLU A 82 19.00 4.82 9.50
CA GLU A 82 19.31 3.39 9.56
C GLU A 82 18.64 2.62 8.42
N PHE A 83 17.39 2.98 8.08
CA PHE A 83 16.70 2.43 6.92
C PHE A 83 17.45 2.76 5.61
N MET A 84 17.86 4.00 5.39
CA MET A 84 18.63 4.40 4.19
C MET A 84 19.91 3.55 4.04
N PHE A 85 20.68 3.37 5.11
CA PHE A 85 21.93 2.59 5.06
C PHE A 85 21.75 1.10 4.69
N LYS A 86 20.54 0.53 4.86
CA LYS A 86 20.28 -0.85 4.44
C LYS A 86 20.22 -1.00 2.92
N PHE A 87 19.91 0.08 2.20
CA PHE A 87 19.69 0.07 0.75
C PHE A 87 20.77 0.83 -0.03
N THR A 88 21.45 1.81 0.57
CA THR A 88 22.55 2.56 -0.08
C THR A 88 23.90 1.82 -0.07
N ARG A 89 23.95 0.50 0.15
CA ARG A 89 25.22 -0.24 0.23
C ARG A 89 25.61 -0.84 -1.13
N ARG A 90 26.16 0.00 -2.01
CA ARG A 90 27.20 -0.34 -3.00
C ARG A 90 28.10 0.86 -3.25
#